data_AF-A0A9X2JCJ6-F1
#
_entry.id   AF-A0A9X2JCJ6-F1
#
_cell.length_a   1.000
_cell.length_b   1.000
_cell.length_c   1.000
_cell.angle_alpha   90.00
_cell.angle_beta   90.00
_cell.angle_gamma   90.00
#
_symmetry.space_group_name_H-M   'P 1'
#
loop_
_entity.id
_entity.type
_entity.pdbx_description
1 polymer ?
#
loop_
_entity_poly.entity_id
_entity_poly.type
_entity_poly.pdbx_seq_one_letter_code
_entity_poly.pdbx_strand_id
1 'polypeptide(L)'
;MKRRIYTLFVVVLSGLISLALINCSRNIEAEPKLNYGSNLFYLKNTPIDFVIKPVKKPAIEGKFTAKPWGLVINENTGEININQSETGLKYTVTFTSTDQQTVLKTEFVISGMDYKDSIYVFTNNNHLAKPVFDEDENKTAPCNDSNNDGNEDQNQCEIDDPDLDDDGNQDEPSANSQGLAISKATGQIDLKQSLENGALGNNLTNGIFKDFKIYYRLNDASDRALNSITVRVFYFDTMNDIPANLLAELKAKQSNSTSIFFSNKTIENSGVKSVEGAMTVKKRPPYLVIVAR
;
A
#
# COMPACT_ATOMS: atom_id res chain seq x y z
N MET A 1 55.15 12.75 90.18
CA MET A 1 55.83 13.94 89.62
C MET A 1 56.14 13.66 88.15
N LYS A 2 55.58 14.48 87.25
CA LYS A 2 55.93 14.64 85.81
C LYS A 2 55.79 13.44 84.83
N ARG A 3 54.64 13.48 84.13
CA ARG A 3 54.37 13.22 82.69
C ARG A 3 55.50 12.58 81.85
N ARG A 4 55.16 11.51 81.11
CA ARG A 4 55.61 11.28 79.72
C ARG A 4 54.77 10.21 78.98
N ILE A 5 54.26 10.64 77.82
CA ILE A 5 54.13 9.92 76.53
C ILE A 5 53.11 8.77 76.47
N TYR A 6 51.97 9.07 75.82
CA TYR A 6 51.04 8.09 75.26
C TYR A 6 51.59 7.59 73.92
N THR A 7 51.81 6.28 73.83
CA THR A 7 51.97 5.54 72.57
C THR A 7 50.81 4.56 72.53
N LEU A 8 49.80 4.81 71.70
CA LEU A 8 48.66 3.89 71.55
C LEU A 8 48.44 3.55 70.07
N PHE A 9 48.87 2.32 69.76
CA PHE A 9 48.33 1.34 68.82
C PHE A 9 47.58 1.84 67.56
N VAL A 10 48.23 1.65 66.42
CA VAL A 10 47.62 1.55 65.09
C VAL A 10 46.84 0.23 65.03
N VAL A 11 45.51 0.32 64.95
CA VAL A 11 44.65 -0.84 64.64
C VAL A 11 44.62 -1.00 63.12
N VAL A 12 45.30 -2.03 62.62
CA VAL A 12 45.15 -2.54 61.26
C VAL A 12 43.83 -3.30 61.20
N LEU A 13 42.80 -2.70 60.61
CA LEU A 13 41.55 -3.38 60.29
C LEU A 13 41.59 -3.84 58.84
N SER A 14 42.14 -5.03 58.62
CA SER A 14 41.99 -5.80 57.38
C SER A 14 40.66 -6.55 57.44
N GLY A 15 39.72 -6.24 56.55
CA GLY A 15 38.42 -6.92 56.50
C GLY A 15 37.62 -6.58 55.25
N LEU A 16 38.03 -7.18 54.13
CA LEU A 16 37.22 -7.56 52.96
C LEU A 16 36.01 -6.66 52.62
N ILE A 17 36.27 -5.56 51.91
CA ILE A 17 35.24 -4.97 51.05
C ILE A 17 35.18 -5.82 49.78
N SER A 18 34.27 -6.79 49.74
CA SER A 18 33.84 -7.38 48.48
C SER A 18 33.11 -6.30 47.68
N LEU A 19 33.85 -5.60 46.80
CA LEU A 19 33.25 -4.97 45.64
C LEU A 19 32.66 -6.11 44.80
N ALA A 20 31.38 -6.41 45.02
CA ALA A 20 30.60 -7.05 43.98
C ALA A 20 30.51 -6.04 42.83
N LEU A 21 31.44 -6.16 41.88
CA LEU A 21 31.22 -5.66 40.53
C LEU A 21 29.91 -6.31 40.09
N ILE A 22 28.82 -5.55 40.14
CA ILE A 22 27.62 -5.87 39.39
C ILE A 22 28.08 -5.81 37.94
N ASN A 23 28.50 -6.97 37.45
CA ASN A 23 28.77 -7.21 36.06
C ASN A 23 27.41 -7.01 35.41
N CYS A 24 27.17 -5.79 34.93
CA CYS A 24 26.02 -5.46 34.11
C CYS A 24 26.27 -6.16 32.77
N SER A 25 26.06 -7.48 32.75
CA SER A 25 25.81 -8.19 31.52
C SER A 25 24.48 -7.63 31.03
N ARG A 26 24.55 -6.51 30.28
CA ARG A 26 23.51 -6.21 29.32
C ARG A 26 23.50 -7.43 28.41
N ASN A 27 22.58 -8.35 28.66
CA ASN A 27 22.05 -9.19 27.60
C ASN A 27 21.67 -8.19 26.52
N ILE A 28 22.43 -8.18 25.43
CA ILE A 28 22.03 -7.48 24.22
C ILE A 28 20.91 -8.35 23.69
N GLU A 29 19.71 -8.22 24.28
CA GLU A 29 18.50 -8.72 23.67
C GLU A 29 18.44 -8.07 22.31
N ALA A 30 18.40 -8.89 21.26
CA ALA A 30 18.31 -8.38 19.90
C ALA A 30 17.10 -7.45 19.84
N GLU A 31 17.33 -6.22 19.38
CA GLU A 31 16.28 -5.22 19.15
C GLU A 31 15.03 -5.87 18.57
N PRO A 32 13.84 -5.64 19.16
CA PRO A 32 12.62 -6.30 18.72
C PRO A 32 12.36 -5.91 17.25
N LYS A 33 12.10 -6.91 16.40
CA LYS A 33 11.90 -6.73 14.96
C LYS A 33 10.59 -7.33 14.50
N LEU A 34 9.97 -6.65 13.55
CA LEU A 34 8.83 -7.14 12.79
C LEU A 34 9.27 -7.40 11.34
N ASN A 35 9.02 -8.59 10.81
CA ASN A 35 9.20 -8.88 9.38
C ASN A 35 8.35 -10.08 8.91
N TYR A 36 8.15 -10.17 7.60
CA TYR A 36 7.41 -11.26 6.93
C TYR A 36 8.31 -12.12 6.03
N GLY A 37 9.63 -11.98 6.12
CA GLY A 37 10.61 -12.77 5.36
C GLY A 37 10.91 -12.27 3.94
N SER A 38 9.95 -11.65 3.24
CA SER A 38 10.13 -11.03 1.93
C SER A 38 9.67 -9.57 1.92
N ASN A 39 10.15 -8.79 0.95
CA ASN A 39 9.67 -7.44 0.64
C ASN A 39 8.75 -7.39 -0.59
N LEU A 40 8.57 -8.50 -1.29
CA LEU A 40 7.68 -8.65 -2.43
C LEU A 40 6.95 -10.00 -2.33
N PHE A 41 5.63 -9.94 -2.40
CA PHE A 41 4.75 -11.11 -2.38
C PHE A 41 3.92 -11.14 -3.65
N TYR A 42 3.48 -12.32 -4.05
CA TYR A 42 2.68 -12.53 -5.25
C TYR A 42 1.40 -13.24 -4.84
N LEU A 43 0.30 -12.95 -5.56
CA LEU A 43 -0.88 -13.80 -5.52
C LEU A 43 -0.49 -15.24 -5.85
N LYS A 44 -1.35 -16.18 -5.49
CA LYS A 44 -1.19 -17.57 -5.89
C LYS A 44 -2.46 -18.07 -6.56
N ASN A 45 -2.30 -18.73 -7.69
CA ASN A 45 -3.39 -19.41 -8.37
C ASN A 45 -3.64 -20.76 -7.69
N THR A 46 -4.19 -20.73 -6.48
CA THR A 46 -4.46 -21.93 -5.67
C THR A 46 -5.89 -21.93 -5.14
N PRO A 47 -6.52 -23.10 -4.98
CA PRO A 47 -7.87 -23.19 -4.42
C PRO A 47 -8.00 -22.71 -2.96
N ILE A 48 -6.87 -22.58 -2.27
CA ILE A 48 -6.78 -22.06 -0.91
C ILE A 48 -6.08 -20.71 -0.92
N ASP A 49 -6.53 -19.81 -0.05
CA ASP A 49 -5.90 -18.50 0.11
C ASP A 49 -4.45 -18.62 0.61
N PHE A 50 -3.55 -17.93 -0.07
CA PHE A 50 -2.16 -17.80 0.34
C PHE A 50 -2.02 -16.83 1.52
N VAL A 51 -1.80 -17.38 2.71
CA VAL A 51 -1.63 -16.62 3.94
C VAL A 51 -0.18 -16.65 4.40
N ILE A 52 0.38 -15.48 4.71
CA ILE A 52 1.72 -15.33 5.29
C ILE A 52 1.64 -14.95 6.77
N LYS A 53 2.67 -15.31 7.53
CA LYS A 53 2.79 -14.99 8.97
C LYS A 53 4.06 -14.18 9.23
N PRO A 54 4.11 -13.37 10.30
CA PRO A 54 5.34 -12.72 10.70
C PRO A 54 6.43 -13.76 10.99
N VAL A 55 7.57 -13.65 10.31
CA VAL A 55 8.74 -14.52 10.54
C VAL A 55 9.48 -14.09 11.80
N LYS A 56 9.49 -12.78 12.09
CA LYS A 56 9.93 -12.21 13.36
C LYS A 56 8.87 -11.23 13.85
N LYS A 57 8.50 -11.33 15.12
CA LYS A 57 7.63 -10.39 15.83
C LYS A 57 7.98 -10.36 17.32
N PRO A 58 7.65 -9.28 18.05
CA PRO A 58 7.81 -9.24 19.50
C PRO A 58 7.03 -10.35 20.21
N ALA A 59 7.56 -10.83 21.34
CA ALA A 59 6.89 -11.80 22.20
C ALA A 59 5.85 -11.17 23.15
N ILE A 60 5.74 -9.84 23.14
CA ILE A 60 4.76 -9.06 23.91
C ILE A 60 3.43 -8.94 23.16
N GLU A 61 2.35 -8.73 23.91
CA GLU A 61 1.03 -8.49 23.34
C GLU A 61 0.94 -7.13 22.66
N GLY A 62 0.15 -7.06 21.60
CA GLY A 62 -0.08 -5.85 20.83
C GLY A 62 -0.99 -6.10 19.64
N LYS A 63 -1.17 -5.06 18.83
CA LYS A 63 -2.05 -5.05 17.66
C LYS A 63 -1.29 -4.74 16.39
N PHE A 64 -1.74 -5.32 15.29
CA PHE A 64 -1.24 -5.11 13.94
C PHE A 64 -2.18 -4.21 13.16
N THR A 65 -1.62 -3.22 12.46
CA THR A 65 -2.34 -2.34 11.55
C THR A 65 -1.56 -2.19 10.26
N ALA A 66 -2.22 -1.77 9.18
CA ALA A 66 -1.59 -1.58 7.89
C ALA A 66 -2.04 -0.28 7.22
N LYS A 67 -1.14 0.30 6.41
CA LYS A 67 -1.42 1.42 5.52
C LYS A 67 -0.75 1.16 4.16
N PRO A 68 -1.37 1.53 3.03
CA PRO A 68 -2.75 2.03 2.90
C PRO A 68 -3.79 0.96 3.27
N TRP A 69 -5.07 1.34 3.25
CA TRP A 69 -6.16 0.37 3.36
C TRP A 69 -6.13 -0.60 2.16
N GLY A 70 -6.68 -1.80 2.31
CA GLY A 70 -6.69 -2.84 1.27
C GLY A 70 -5.83 -4.06 1.59
N LEU A 71 -4.99 -4.02 2.63
CA LEU A 71 -4.31 -5.22 3.15
C LEU A 71 -5.25 -5.98 4.09
N VAL A 72 -5.49 -7.27 3.79
CA VAL A 72 -6.26 -8.17 4.65
C VAL A 72 -5.33 -8.77 5.69
N ILE A 73 -5.23 -8.09 6.84
CA ILE A 73 -4.38 -8.47 7.98
C ILE A 73 -5.23 -8.77 9.21
N ASN A 74 -4.91 -9.86 9.92
CA ASN A 74 -5.47 -10.14 11.22
C ASN A 74 -4.81 -9.24 12.29
N GLU A 75 -5.62 -8.40 12.92
CA GLU A 75 -5.16 -7.41 13.91
C GLU A 75 -4.44 -8.02 15.13
N ASN A 76 -4.72 -9.28 15.47
CA ASN A 76 -4.16 -9.93 16.67
C ASN A 76 -2.94 -10.80 16.34
N THR A 77 -2.98 -11.52 15.22
CA THR A 77 -1.93 -12.50 14.86
C THR A 77 -0.87 -11.91 13.94
N GLY A 78 -1.22 -10.86 13.18
CA GLY A 78 -0.41 -10.35 12.08
C GLY A 78 -0.43 -11.27 10.86
N GLU A 79 -1.30 -12.28 10.80
CA GLU A 79 -1.45 -13.10 9.58
C GLU A 79 -2.05 -12.25 8.45
N ILE A 80 -1.50 -12.36 7.25
CA ILE A 80 -1.92 -11.58 6.09
C ILE A 80 -2.39 -12.55 5.01
N ASN A 81 -3.60 -12.34 4.51
CA ASN A 81 -4.12 -13.04 3.35
C ASN A 81 -3.73 -12.29 2.07
N ILE A 82 -2.77 -12.84 1.33
CA ILE A 82 -2.26 -12.21 0.10
C ILE A 82 -3.30 -12.28 -1.01
N ASN A 83 -4.02 -13.39 -1.16
CA ASN A 83 -5.05 -13.54 -2.20
C ASN A 83 -6.24 -12.60 -2.04
N GLN A 84 -6.54 -12.16 -0.83
CA GLN A 84 -7.65 -11.24 -0.55
C GLN A 84 -7.22 -9.78 -0.42
N SER A 85 -5.92 -9.48 -0.47
CA SER A 85 -5.42 -8.11 -0.35
C SER A 85 -5.39 -7.40 -1.70
N GLU A 86 -5.50 -6.07 -1.70
CA GLU A 86 -5.23 -5.28 -2.90
C GLU A 86 -3.76 -5.42 -3.32
N THR A 87 -3.54 -5.55 -4.63
CA THR A 87 -2.25 -5.84 -5.25
C THR A 87 -1.63 -4.58 -5.87
N GLY A 88 -0.39 -4.62 -6.35
CA GLY A 88 0.30 -3.46 -6.97
C GLY A 88 0.61 -2.32 -6.01
N LEU A 89 0.48 -2.54 -4.68
CA LEU A 89 0.63 -1.54 -3.64
C LEU A 89 1.76 -1.88 -2.66
N LYS A 90 2.43 -0.84 -2.16
CA LYS A 90 3.34 -0.95 -1.01
C LYS A 90 2.57 -0.75 0.28
N TYR A 91 2.70 -1.71 1.20
CA TYR A 91 2.12 -1.65 2.53
C TYR A 91 3.17 -1.40 3.59
N THR A 92 2.84 -0.55 4.56
CA THR A 92 3.53 -0.44 5.84
C THR A 92 2.67 -1.12 6.90
N VAL A 93 3.14 -2.25 7.43
CA VAL A 93 2.52 -2.92 8.58
C VAL A 93 3.17 -2.40 9.85
N THR A 94 2.33 -1.99 10.81
CA THR A 94 2.75 -1.49 12.12
C THR A 94 2.25 -2.43 13.21
N PHE A 95 3.16 -2.88 14.07
CA PHE A 95 2.84 -3.49 15.35
C PHE A 95 2.95 -2.45 16.45
N THR A 96 1.93 -2.36 17.30
CA THR A 96 1.92 -1.50 18.50
C THR A 96 1.62 -2.37 19.72
N SER A 97 2.52 -2.37 20.70
CA SER A 97 2.30 -3.11 21.95
C SER A 97 1.13 -2.55 22.76
N THR A 98 0.53 -3.37 23.61
CA THR A 98 -0.63 -2.98 24.46
C THR A 98 -0.30 -1.80 25.37
N ASP A 99 0.93 -1.71 25.86
CA ASP A 99 1.43 -0.59 26.67
C ASP A 99 1.81 0.66 25.85
N GLN A 100 1.72 0.57 24.51
CA GLN A 100 2.06 1.61 23.54
C GLN A 100 3.53 2.04 23.51
N GLN A 101 4.42 1.30 24.17
CA GLN A 101 5.84 1.66 24.27
C GLN A 101 6.68 1.09 23.13
N THR A 102 6.22 0.01 22.48
CA THR A 102 6.90 -0.63 21.35
C THR A 102 6.09 -0.44 20.09
N VAL A 103 6.67 0.28 19.13
CA VAL A 103 6.11 0.45 17.78
C VAL A 103 7.13 -0.03 16.77
N LEU A 104 6.78 -1.08 16.03
CA LEU A 104 7.62 -1.64 14.97
C LEU A 104 6.93 -1.55 13.64
N LYS A 105 7.71 -1.30 12.58
CA LYS A 105 7.21 -1.20 11.22
C LYS A 105 7.96 -2.14 10.29
N THR A 106 7.26 -2.64 9.30
CA THR A 106 7.84 -3.37 8.17
C THR A 106 7.11 -2.97 6.90
N GLU A 107 7.84 -2.94 5.78
CA GLU A 107 7.27 -2.61 4.48
C GLU A 107 7.49 -3.75 3.50
N PHE A 108 6.49 -3.96 2.64
CA PHE A 108 6.57 -4.89 1.52
C PHE A 108 5.56 -4.48 0.44
N VAL A 109 5.72 -5.02 -0.75
CA VAL A 109 4.82 -4.86 -1.89
C VAL A 109 4.07 -6.17 -2.11
N ILE A 110 2.78 -6.09 -2.45
CA ILE A 110 2.07 -7.20 -3.09
C ILE A 110 2.08 -6.93 -4.59
N SER A 111 2.64 -7.85 -5.38
CA SER A 111 2.84 -7.72 -6.83
C SER A 111 1.54 -7.44 -7.55
N GLY A 112 1.57 -6.57 -8.55
CA GLY A 112 0.42 -6.23 -9.38
C GLY A 112 0.56 -4.91 -10.12
N MET A 113 -0.50 -4.55 -10.81
CA MET A 113 -0.63 -3.29 -11.57
C MET A 113 -1.38 -2.24 -10.74
N ASP A 114 -0.91 -0.99 -10.75
CA ASP A 114 -1.58 0.19 -10.19
C ASP A 114 -1.52 1.38 -11.15
N TYR A 115 -2.27 2.45 -10.85
CA TYR A 115 -2.11 3.74 -11.52
C TYR A 115 -2.01 4.84 -10.47
N LYS A 116 -1.28 5.91 -10.79
CA LYS A 116 -1.25 7.09 -9.94
C LYS A 116 -2.54 7.90 -10.10
N ASP A 117 -3.07 8.35 -8.98
CA ASP A 117 -4.03 9.45 -8.95
C ASP A 117 -3.43 10.67 -9.67
N SER A 118 -4.05 11.12 -10.76
CA SER A 118 -3.46 12.12 -11.66
C SER A 118 -4.50 12.93 -12.42
N ILE A 119 -4.14 14.18 -12.73
CA ILE A 119 -4.91 15.07 -13.60
C ILE A 119 -4.23 15.13 -14.96
N TYR A 120 -4.99 14.82 -16.01
CA TYR A 120 -4.56 14.72 -17.40
C TYR A 120 -5.13 15.89 -18.19
N VAL A 121 -4.28 16.88 -18.45
CA VAL A 121 -4.63 18.10 -19.19
C VAL A 121 -4.30 17.90 -20.67
N PHE A 122 -5.33 17.76 -21.50
CA PHE A 122 -5.17 17.37 -22.91
C PHE A 122 -4.47 18.44 -23.74
N THR A 123 -4.67 19.72 -23.43
CA THR A 123 -3.99 20.84 -24.09
C THR A 123 -2.48 20.84 -23.88
N ASN A 124 -1.98 20.13 -22.85
CA ASN A 124 -0.56 19.91 -22.61
C ASN A 124 -0.05 18.60 -23.23
N ASN A 125 -0.84 17.96 -24.10
CA ASN A 125 -0.59 16.62 -24.62
C ASN A 125 -0.45 15.55 -23.51
N ASN A 126 -0.97 15.80 -22.31
CA ASN A 126 -0.95 14.86 -21.20
C ASN A 126 -2.28 14.08 -21.15
N HIS A 127 -2.31 12.94 -21.83
CA HIS A 127 -3.51 12.10 -21.99
C HIS A 127 -3.24 10.60 -21.80
N LEU A 128 -2.00 10.22 -21.52
CA LEU A 128 -1.57 8.83 -21.39
C LEU A 128 -1.36 8.49 -19.92
N ALA A 129 -2.27 7.70 -19.36
CA ALA A 129 -2.11 7.15 -18.02
C ALA A 129 -1.26 5.88 -18.09
N LYS A 130 -0.07 5.93 -17.49
CA LYS A 130 0.87 4.81 -17.45
C LYS A 130 0.63 3.97 -16.20
N PRO A 131 0.58 2.64 -16.32
CA PRO A 131 0.54 1.78 -15.14
C PRO A 131 1.88 1.81 -14.40
N VAL A 132 1.81 1.49 -13.13
CA VAL A 132 2.95 1.26 -12.24
C VAL A 132 2.87 -0.20 -11.80
N PHE A 133 3.93 -0.97 -12.04
CA PHE A 133 4.00 -2.36 -11.62
C PHE A 133 4.84 -2.46 -10.36
N ASP A 134 4.30 -3.07 -9.32
CA ASP A 134 4.98 -3.31 -8.04
C ASP A 134 5.55 -2.03 -7.38
N GLU A 135 4.84 -0.92 -7.55
CA GLU A 135 5.26 0.42 -7.08
C GLU A 135 6.58 0.94 -7.70
N ASP A 136 7.02 0.36 -8.82
CA ASP A 136 8.15 0.83 -9.60
C ASP A 136 7.68 1.47 -10.93
N GLU A 137 7.83 2.79 -11.02
CA GLU A 137 7.43 3.59 -12.19
C GLU A 137 8.26 3.33 -13.44
N ASN A 138 9.44 2.73 -13.28
CA ASN A 138 10.33 2.39 -14.39
C ASN A 138 10.17 0.93 -14.81
N LYS A 139 9.43 0.13 -14.03
CA LYS A 139 9.18 -1.26 -14.35
C LYS A 139 8.23 -1.31 -15.54
N THR A 140 8.71 -1.88 -16.64
CA THR A 140 7.89 -2.17 -17.80
C THR A 140 6.89 -3.28 -17.46
N ALA A 141 5.76 -3.29 -18.14
CA ALA A 141 4.80 -4.39 -18.02
C ALA A 141 5.54 -5.74 -18.19
N PRO A 142 5.30 -6.74 -17.32
CA PRO A 142 5.88 -8.09 -17.44
C PRO A 142 5.25 -8.88 -18.60
N CYS A 143 4.91 -8.17 -19.67
CA CYS A 143 4.05 -8.56 -20.78
C CYS A 143 4.80 -8.62 -22.10
N ASN A 144 6.09 -8.28 -22.09
CA ASN A 144 6.90 -8.19 -23.28
C ASN A 144 7.33 -9.58 -23.72
N ASP A 145 6.44 -10.22 -24.48
CA ASP A 145 6.82 -11.19 -25.48
C ASP A 145 7.76 -10.49 -26.49
N SER A 146 9.04 -10.84 -26.44
CA SER A 146 10.04 -10.41 -27.42
C SER A 146 10.23 -11.43 -28.54
N ASN A 147 9.47 -12.52 -28.51
CA ASN A 147 9.46 -13.55 -29.51
C ASN A 147 8.28 -13.28 -30.43
N ASN A 148 8.55 -12.58 -31.53
CA ASN A 148 7.73 -12.61 -32.74
C ASN A 148 7.72 -14.04 -33.34
N ASP A 149 7.45 -15.08 -32.56
CA ASP A 149 7.39 -16.46 -33.01
C ASP A 149 5.95 -16.87 -33.35
N GLY A 150 4.99 -15.95 -33.43
CA GLY A 150 3.65 -16.20 -33.98
C GLY A 150 2.94 -17.39 -33.33
N ASN A 151 3.39 -17.80 -32.16
CA ASN A 151 2.92 -18.91 -31.39
C ASN A 151 2.26 -18.27 -30.17
N GLU A 152 0.95 -18.43 -30.05
CA GLU A 152 0.13 -17.94 -28.93
C GLU A 152 0.46 -18.74 -27.64
N ASP A 153 1.75 -18.85 -27.32
CA ASP A 153 2.23 -19.62 -26.19
C ASP A 153 1.61 -19.01 -24.93
N GLN A 154 0.83 -19.83 -24.25
CA GLN A 154 -0.01 -19.57 -23.08
C GLN A 154 0.78 -19.19 -21.82
N ASN A 155 1.84 -18.40 -21.96
CA ASN A 155 2.68 -17.85 -20.89
C ASN A 155 2.82 -16.32 -21.04
N GLN A 156 2.00 -15.72 -21.89
CA GLN A 156 1.93 -14.27 -22.01
C GLN A 156 1.14 -13.70 -20.84
N CYS A 157 1.53 -12.52 -20.37
CA CYS A 157 0.63 -11.76 -19.51
C CYS A 157 -0.65 -11.47 -20.32
N GLU A 158 -1.77 -11.27 -19.63
CA GLU A 158 -2.99 -10.74 -20.22
C GLU A 158 -3.39 -9.50 -19.47
N ILE A 159 -3.52 -8.37 -20.17
CA ILE A 159 -4.11 -7.15 -19.64
C ILE A 159 -5.42 -6.91 -20.38
N ASP A 160 -6.44 -6.51 -19.62
CA ASP A 160 -7.82 -6.40 -20.11
C ASP A 160 -8.37 -7.76 -20.55
N ASP A 161 -8.30 -8.69 -19.61
CA ASP A 161 -8.64 -10.09 -19.77
C ASP A 161 -10.09 -10.38 -19.33
N PRO A 162 -11.04 -10.52 -20.27
CA PRO A 162 -12.44 -10.78 -19.95
C PRO A 162 -12.71 -12.24 -19.53
N ASP A 163 -11.76 -13.15 -19.70
CA ASP A 163 -11.88 -14.58 -19.38
C ASP A 163 -11.36 -14.82 -17.94
N LEU A 164 -12.26 -14.98 -16.98
CA LEU A 164 -11.89 -15.00 -15.57
C LEU A 164 -11.47 -16.39 -15.08
N ASP A 165 -11.87 -17.46 -15.76
CA ASP A 165 -11.51 -18.83 -15.39
C ASP A 165 -10.55 -19.52 -16.37
N ASP A 166 -10.10 -18.81 -17.40
CA ASP A 166 -9.16 -19.27 -18.43
C ASP A 166 -9.72 -20.47 -19.22
N ASP A 167 -11.05 -20.47 -19.44
CA ASP A 167 -11.77 -21.52 -20.19
C ASP A 167 -11.90 -21.22 -21.70
N GLY A 168 -11.47 -20.04 -22.14
CA GLY A 168 -11.53 -19.53 -23.50
C GLY A 168 -12.78 -18.69 -23.81
N ASN A 169 -13.70 -18.53 -22.87
CA ASN A 169 -14.91 -17.71 -23.02
C ASN A 169 -14.77 -16.37 -22.29
N GLN A 170 -15.51 -15.37 -22.77
CA GLN A 170 -15.58 -14.08 -22.09
C GLN A 170 -16.66 -14.13 -21.01
N ASP A 171 -16.26 -14.02 -19.75
CA ASP A 171 -17.17 -13.96 -18.60
C ASP A 171 -17.67 -12.53 -18.34
N GLU A 172 -16.80 -11.55 -18.55
CA GLU A 172 -17.05 -10.15 -18.25
C GLU A 172 -16.72 -9.24 -19.45
N PRO A 173 -17.39 -8.08 -19.59
CA PRO A 173 -17.03 -7.12 -20.62
C PRO A 173 -15.66 -6.49 -20.30
N SER A 174 -14.72 -6.61 -21.23
CA SER A 174 -13.40 -5.98 -21.11
C SER A 174 -13.52 -4.45 -20.99
N ALA A 175 -12.57 -3.80 -20.33
CA ALA A 175 -12.49 -2.35 -20.24
C ALA A 175 -12.44 -1.68 -21.63
N ASN A 176 -11.74 -2.28 -22.61
CA ASN A 176 -11.77 -1.82 -24.01
C ASN A 176 -13.17 -1.87 -24.61
N SER A 177 -13.91 -2.96 -24.42
CA SER A 177 -15.29 -3.09 -24.91
C SER A 177 -16.24 -2.06 -24.28
N GLN A 178 -15.87 -1.54 -23.10
CA GLN A 178 -16.61 -0.49 -22.39
C GLN A 178 -16.15 0.93 -22.74
N GLY A 179 -15.21 1.07 -23.69
CA GLY A 179 -14.71 2.34 -24.22
C GLY A 179 -13.38 2.81 -23.62
N LEU A 180 -12.82 2.15 -22.60
CA LEU A 180 -11.52 2.52 -22.05
C LEU A 180 -10.41 2.02 -22.97
N ALA A 181 -9.74 2.91 -23.69
CA ALA A 181 -8.66 2.57 -24.61
C ALA A 181 -7.39 2.17 -23.85
N ILE A 182 -7.31 0.91 -23.42
CA ILE A 182 -6.18 0.32 -22.70
C ILE A 182 -5.38 -0.62 -23.60
N SER A 183 -4.07 -0.41 -23.66
CA SER A 183 -3.15 -1.31 -24.35
C SER A 183 -3.04 -2.64 -23.61
N LYS A 184 -3.40 -3.74 -24.28
CA LYS A 184 -3.24 -5.11 -23.73
C LYS A 184 -1.77 -5.51 -23.52
N ALA A 185 -0.84 -4.87 -24.24
CA ALA A 185 0.59 -5.17 -24.13
C ALA A 185 1.28 -4.40 -23.00
N THR A 186 0.83 -3.18 -22.70
CA THR A 186 1.55 -2.28 -21.78
C THR A 186 0.73 -1.83 -20.59
N GLY A 187 -0.59 -2.02 -20.60
CA GLY A 187 -1.52 -1.46 -19.64
C GLY A 187 -1.66 0.06 -19.72
N GLN A 188 -1.03 0.74 -20.69
CA GLN A 188 -1.19 2.18 -20.85
C GLN A 188 -2.62 2.50 -21.30
N ILE A 189 -3.26 3.47 -20.63
CA ILE A 189 -4.59 3.96 -20.98
C ILE A 189 -4.44 5.28 -21.74
N ASP A 190 -5.02 5.34 -22.93
CA ASP A 190 -5.19 6.59 -23.68
C ASP A 190 -6.55 7.21 -23.32
N LEU A 191 -6.52 8.22 -22.45
CA LEU A 191 -7.73 8.87 -21.95
C LEU A 191 -8.42 9.71 -23.04
N LYS A 192 -7.67 10.19 -24.03
CA LYS A 192 -8.24 10.95 -25.14
C LYS A 192 -9.01 10.01 -26.06
N GLN A 193 -8.37 8.92 -26.49
CA GLN A 193 -9.04 7.88 -27.27
C GLN A 193 -10.21 7.26 -26.50
N SER A 194 -10.11 7.14 -25.17
CA SER A 194 -11.22 6.65 -24.34
C SER A 194 -12.46 7.55 -24.43
N LEU A 195 -12.29 8.87 -24.41
CA LEU A 195 -13.43 9.79 -24.63
C LEU A 195 -14.00 9.68 -26.04
N GLU A 196 -13.13 9.56 -27.05
CA GLU A 196 -13.55 9.36 -28.45
C GLU A 196 -14.33 8.06 -28.64
N ASN A 197 -13.99 7.02 -27.88
CA ASN A 197 -14.70 5.75 -27.82
C ASN A 197 -16.01 5.80 -27.01
N GLY A 198 -16.34 6.95 -26.41
CA GLY A 198 -17.56 7.11 -25.61
C GLY A 198 -17.47 6.49 -24.21
N ALA A 199 -16.27 6.35 -23.63
CA ALA A 199 -16.05 5.78 -22.30
C ALA A 199 -16.98 6.37 -21.21
N LEU A 200 -17.27 7.67 -21.28
CA LEU A 200 -18.15 8.39 -20.34
C LEU A 200 -19.53 8.74 -20.94
N GLY A 201 -19.87 8.13 -22.08
CA GLY A 201 -21.06 8.45 -22.85
C GLY A 201 -20.95 9.72 -23.69
N ASN A 202 -22.02 10.06 -24.41
CA ASN A 202 -22.03 11.13 -25.41
C ASN A 202 -22.28 12.53 -24.84
N ASN A 203 -22.87 12.61 -23.64
CA ASN A 203 -23.26 13.87 -23.00
C ASN A 203 -22.31 14.17 -21.84
N LEU A 204 -21.13 14.69 -22.17
CA LEU A 204 -20.12 15.02 -21.18
C LEU A 204 -20.52 16.26 -20.38
N THR A 205 -20.52 16.13 -19.06
CA THR A 205 -20.75 17.22 -18.11
C THR A 205 -19.69 17.19 -17.03
N ASN A 206 -19.34 18.36 -16.49
CA ASN A 206 -18.34 18.46 -15.43
C ASN A 206 -18.70 17.57 -14.23
N GLY A 207 -17.75 16.73 -13.84
CA GLY A 207 -17.90 15.80 -12.72
C GLY A 207 -18.51 14.44 -13.09
N ILE A 208 -18.85 14.19 -14.35
CA ILE A 208 -19.20 12.83 -14.78
C ILE A 208 -18.01 11.89 -14.58
N PHE A 209 -18.29 10.68 -14.14
CA PHE A 209 -17.27 9.64 -13.98
C PHE A 209 -17.81 8.26 -14.27
N LYS A 210 -16.90 7.32 -14.56
CA LYS A 210 -17.18 5.90 -14.66
C LYS A 210 -16.02 5.10 -14.06
N ASP A 211 -16.37 4.02 -13.39
CA ASP A 211 -15.41 3.03 -12.90
C ASP A 211 -15.20 1.96 -13.97
N PHE A 212 -13.94 1.67 -14.28
CA PHE A 212 -13.54 0.61 -15.19
C PHE A 212 -12.76 -0.42 -14.41
N LYS A 213 -13.26 -1.65 -14.38
CA LYS A 213 -12.52 -2.79 -13.83
C LYS A 213 -11.68 -3.40 -14.95
N ILE A 214 -10.38 -3.51 -14.70
CA ILE A 214 -9.40 -4.10 -15.60
C ILE A 214 -8.94 -5.38 -14.93
N TYR A 215 -9.31 -6.51 -15.52
CA TYR A 215 -8.79 -7.82 -15.14
C TYR A 215 -7.48 -8.09 -15.87
N TYR A 216 -6.56 -8.76 -15.19
CA TYR A 216 -5.25 -9.07 -15.75
C TYR A 216 -4.60 -10.27 -15.08
N ARG A 217 -3.72 -10.94 -15.82
CA ARG A 217 -2.78 -11.99 -15.36
C ARG A 217 -1.37 -11.56 -15.73
N LEU A 218 -0.45 -11.53 -14.77
CA LEU A 218 0.94 -11.15 -15.04
C LEU A 218 1.83 -12.38 -15.19
N ASN A 219 2.79 -12.32 -16.11
CA ASN A 219 3.86 -13.32 -16.21
C ASN A 219 4.96 -13.01 -15.19
N ASP A 220 4.63 -13.21 -13.92
CA ASP A 220 5.53 -13.08 -12.77
C ASP A 220 5.38 -14.29 -11.82
N ALA A 221 5.95 -14.20 -10.62
CA ALA A 221 5.87 -15.30 -9.65
C ALA A 221 4.46 -15.53 -9.05
N SER A 222 3.43 -14.86 -9.58
CA SER A 222 2.03 -15.13 -9.24
C SER A 222 1.47 -16.38 -9.92
N ASP A 223 2.19 -16.96 -10.88
CA ASP A 223 1.72 -18.12 -11.65
C ASP A 223 0.42 -17.80 -12.41
N ARG A 224 0.40 -16.63 -13.07
CA ARG A 224 -0.74 -16.08 -13.82
C ARG A 224 -2.04 -16.05 -13.02
N ALA A 225 -1.95 -15.82 -11.70
CA ALA A 225 -3.14 -15.65 -10.88
C ALA A 225 -4.00 -14.49 -11.39
N LEU A 226 -5.30 -14.72 -11.61
CA LEU A 226 -6.24 -13.68 -11.99
C LEU A 226 -6.22 -12.56 -10.94
N ASN A 227 -6.08 -11.34 -11.42
CA ASN A 227 -6.08 -10.15 -10.60
C ASN A 227 -6.92 -9.06 -11.25
N SER A 228 -7.23 -8.01 -10.51
CA SER A 228 -7.95 -6.87 -11.07
C SER A 228 -7.61 -5.55 -10.39
N ILE A 229 -7.80 -4.48 -11.15
CA ILE A 229 -7.80 -3.12 -10.63
C ILE A 229 -9.00 -2.36 -11.18
N THR A 230 -9.66 -1.59 -10.32
CA THR A 230 -10.65 -0.60 -10.77
C THR A 230 -9.97 0.76 -10.87
N VAL A 231 -10.12 1.45 -11.99
CA VAL A 231 -9.77 2.87 -12.15
C VAL A 231 -11.06 3.69 -12.28
N ARG A 232 -11.07 4.89 -11.68
CA ARG A 232 -12.16 5.85 -11.82
C ARG A 232 -11.74 6.97 -12.76
N VAL A 233 -12.42 7.08 -13.89
CA VAL A 233 -12.15 8.14 -14.86
C VAL A 233 -13.18 9.25 -14.67
N PHE A 234 -12.70 10.47 -14.37
CA PHE A 234 -13.54 11.67 -14.27
C PHE A 234 -13.34 12.55 -15.50
N TYR A 235 -14.34 13.38 -15.81
CA TYR A 235 -14.24 14.41 -16.83
C TYR A 235 -14.59 15.80 -16.29
N PHE A 236 -13.77 16.77 -16.70
CA PHE A 236 -13.98 18.19 -16.54
C PHE A 236 -13.56 18.93 -17.82
N ASP A 237 -14.29 20.00 -18.14
CA ASP A 237 -13.96 20.89 -19.25
C ASP A 237 -12.64 21.63 -18.96
N THR A 238 -12.50 22.23 -17.77
CA THR A 238 -11.31 23.01 -17.37
C THR A 238 -10.81 22.65 -15.97
N MET A 239 -9.58 23.07 -15.65
CA MET A 239 -9.00 22.91 -14.30
C MET A 239 -9.84 23.56 -13.19
N ASN A 240 -10.54 24.65 -13.49
CA ASN A 240 -11.34 25.40 -12.51
C ASN A 240 -12.65 24.68 -12.18
N ASP A 241 -13.10 23.76 -13.03
CA ASP A 241 -14.31 22.98 -12.82
C ASP A 241 -14.11 21.82 -11.84
N ILE A 242 -12.85 21.49 -11.52
CA ILE A 242 -12.51 20.42 -10.57
C ILE A 242 -12.87 20.88 -9.16
N PRO A 243 -13.80 20.18 -8.46
CA PRO A 243 -14.18 20.54 -7.11
C PRO A 243 -12.99 20.48 -6.12
N ALA A 244 -12.94 21.44 -5.20
CA ALA A 244 -11.86 21.53 -4.21
C ALA A 244 -11.75 20.27 -3.32
N ASN A 245 -12.86 19.59 -3.04
CA ASN A 245 -12.86 18.33 -2.31
C ASN A 245 -12.20 17.19 -3.11
N LEU A 246 -12.40 17.12 -4.43
CA LEU A 246 -11.73 16.13 -5.28
C LEU A 246 -10.22 16.39 -5.32
N LEU A 247 -9.80 17.66 -5.43
CA LEU A 247 -8.38 18.03 -5.35
C LEU A 247 -7.76 17.67 -3.98
N ALA A 248 -8.51 17.87 -2.89
CA ALA A 248 -8.06 17.48 -1.55
C ALA A 248 -7.94 15.95 -1.42
N GLU A 249 -8.87 15.20 -1.99
CA GLU A 249 -8.85 13.74 -1.99
C GLU A 249 -7.66 13.18 -2.79
N LEU A 250 -7.38 13.70 -3.99
CA LEU A 250 -6.20 13.33 -4.78
C LEU A 250 -4.90 13.53 -3.99
N LYS A 251 -4.77 14.68 -3.30
CA LYS A 251 -3.61 14.96 -2.44
C LYS A 251 -3.51 14.00 -1.26
N ALA A 252 -4.63 13.73 -0.59
CA ALA A 252 -4.68 12.82 0.54
C ALA A 252 -4.27 11.40 0.14
N LYS A 253 -4.69 10.93 -1.05
CA LYS A 253 -4.36 9.61 -1.59
C LYS A 253 -2.87 9.48 -1.96
N GLN A 254 -2.25 10.55 -2.44
CA GLN A 254 -0.82 10.60 -2.74
C GLN A 254 0.06 10.66 -1.47
N SER A 255 -0.42 11.31 -0.41
CA SER A 255 0.26 11.26 0.88
C SER A 255 -0.08 9.94 1.56
N ASN A 256 0.81 8.95 1.52
CA ASN A 256 0.74 7.72 2.35
C ASN A 256 0.73 8.00 3.88
N SER A 257 0.50 9.25 4.28
CA SER A 257 0.46 9.77 5.64
C SER A 257 -0.39 11.04 5.63
N THR A 258 -1.65 10.99 6.05
CA THR A 258 -2.19 11.93 7.06
C THR A 258 -3.63 11.63 7.40
N SER A 259 -3.92 11.67 8.70
CA SER A 259 -5.24 11.88 9.27
C SER A 259 -5.90 13.10 8.63
N ILE A 260 -6.99 12.89 7.89
CA ILE A 260 -7.83 13.98 7.40
C ILE A 260 -8.63 14.49 8.60
N PHE A 261 -8.19 15.59 9.21
CA PHE A 261 -8.96 16.25 10.26
C PHE A 261 -10.08 17.08 9.62
N PHE A 262 -11.29 16.54 9.56
CA PHE A 262 -12.48 17.36 9.34
C PHE A 262 -12.83 18.04 10.67
N SER A 263 -12.30 19.24 10.88
CA SER A 263 -12.82 20.12 11.92
C SER A 263 -14.17 20.68 11.46
N ASN A 264 -15.26 19.99 11.77
CA ASN A 264 -16.56 20.65 11.86
C ASN A 264 -16.47 21.62 13.03
N LYS A 265 -16.09 22.87 12.74
CA LYS A 265 -16.16 23.96 13.71
C LYS A 265 -17.62 24.36 13.87
N THR A 266 -18.35 23.60 14.69
CA THR A 266 -19.52 24.12 15.38
C THR A 266 -19.07 24.40 16.80
N ILE A 267 -18.85 25.68 17.10
CA ILE A 267 -18.60 26.12 18.47
C ILE A 267 -19.92 25.91 19.21
N GLU A 268 -19.94 25.02 20.20
CA GLU A 268 -20.76 25.19 21.41
C GLU A 268 -20.29 24.26 22.54
N ASN A 269 -20.29 24.84 23.75
CA ASN A 269 -19.81 24.27 25.00
C ASN A 269 -20.45 22.90 25.32
N SER A 270 -19.67 21.82 25.27
CA SER A 270 -19.84 20.62 26.10
C SER A 270 -18.66 19.68 25.91
N GLY A 271 -18.20 19.05 27.00
CA GLY A 271 -17.00 18.20 27.03
C GLY A 271 -17.09 16.96 26.16
N VAL A 272 -16.80 17.11 24.87
CA VAL A 272 -16.68 16.00 23.91
C VAL A 272 -15.23 15.55 23.88
N LYS A 273 -14.98 14.30 24.30
CA LYS A 273 -13.72 13.61 24.06
C LYS A 273 -13.48 13.58 22.55
N SER A 274 -12.35 14.13 22.11
CA SER A 274 -11.85 13.96 20.75
C SER A 274 -11.73 12.48 20.44
N VAL A 275 -12.62 11.94 19.61
CA VAL A 275 -12.41 10.64 18.99
C VAL A 275 -11.41 10.87 17.86
N GLU A 276 -10.13 10.71 18.19
CA GLU A 276 -9.03 10.77 17.23
C GLU A 276 -9.02 9.46 16.43
N GLY A 277 -9.93 9.35 15.47
CA GLY A 277 -9.90 8.32 14.44
C GLY A 277 -9.12 8.85 13.25
N ALA A 278 -7.84 8.51 13.13
CA ALA A 278 -7.12 8.74 11.88
C ALA A 278 -7.80 7.94 10.76
N MET A 279 -8.66 8.58 9.96
CA MET A 279 -9.16 7.97 8.72
C MET A 279 -7.94 7.65 7.86
N THR A 280 -7.72 6.35 7.64
CA THR A 280 -6.71 5.87 6.70
C THR A 280 -7.23 6.14 5.29
N VAL A 281 -6.41 6.76 4.45
CA VAL A 281 -6.82 7.09 3.09
C VAL A 281 -6.89 5.80 2.27
N LYS A 282 -8.03 5.55 1.63
CA LYS A 282 -8.19 4.44 0.69
C LYS A 282 -7.46 4.79 -0.62
N LYS A 283 -6.33 4.12 -0.89
CA LYS A 283 -5.53 4.39 -2.10
C LYS A 283 -6.27 4.00 -3.37
N ARG A 284 -7.11 2.96 -3.35
CA ARG A 284 -7.89 2.51 -4.51
C ARG A 284 -9.38 2.86 -4.46
N PRO A 285 -10.04 3.05 -5.62
CA PRO A 285 -9.47 3.02 -6.97
C PRO A 285 -8.61 4.26 -7.26
N PRO A 286 -7.63 4.18 -8.18
CA PRO A 286 -6.95 5.35 -8.71
C PRO A 286 -7.90 6.27 -9.47
N TYR A 287 -7.71 7.57 -9.33
CA TYR A 287 -8.49 8.61 -10.01
C TYR A 287 -7.72 9.16 -11.19
N LEU A 288 -8.28 8.98 -12.38
CA LEU A 288 -7.78 9.52 -13.64
C LEU A 288 -8.69 10.68 -14.04
N VAL A 289 -8.26 11.91 -13.72
CA VAL A 289 -9.09 13.11 -13.94
C VAL A 289 -8.74 13.74 -15.27
N ILE A 290 -9.67 13.71 -16.23
CA ILE A 290 -9.52 14.34 -17.53
C ILE A 290 -9.87 15.82 -17.45
N VAL A 291 -9.02 16.66 -18.03
CA VAL A 291 -9.27 18.08 -18.28
C VAL A 291 -9.14 18.34 -19.78
N ALA A 292 -10.26 18.62 -20.43
CA ALA A 292 -10.35 18.66 -21.89
C ALA A 292 -9.75 19.93 -22.52
N ARG A 293 -9.83 21.07 -21.82
CA ARG A 293 -9.38 22.39 -22.30
C ARG A 293 -8.41 23.04 -21.31
#